data_AF-A0A2E4WAS6-F1
#
_entry.id   AF-A0A2E4WAS6-F1
#
_cell.length_a   1.000
_cell.length_b   1.000
_cell.length_c   1.000
_cell.angle_alpha   90.00
_cell.angle_beta   90.00
_cell.angle_gamma   90.00
#
_symmetry.space_group_name_H-M   'P 1'
#
loop_
_entity.id
_entity.type
_entity.pdbx_description
1 polymer ?
#
loop_
_entity_poly.entity_id
_entity_poly.type
_entity_poly.pdbx_seq_one_letter_code
_entity_poly.pdbx_strand_id
1 'polypeptide(L)'
;MAWIAAGVMGAGAAVLMGNSLTEIDSGGVAHAALGWAGVLAVVIAGWTTSNPTIYRAGLALQAVTRNGSRTRITLAVGVVTTVIACFPFVFSRLLDFVGVYGLVLCPAGAIVLTEHWLFPMLGWRRYWLEAEGRGALNVPALVAWLSSMIVAFGLHLAGVHLFFLFVPTYVAAGAVYAVLASRAGARKNISAVPPTVRPTPSYAVAPSRRSNHGRNRFWGVIAVAALGACFWLGLRIALGGLDGYAESHAALKSWLGWPTLAYFVAGTLFVRGRKQR
;
A
#
# COMPACT_ATOMS: atom_id res chain seq x y z
N MET A 1 11.62 -3.51 2.56
CA MET A 1 11.81 -4.95 2.82
C MET A 1 10.85 -5.84 2.03
N ALA A 2 9.52 -5.74 2.19
CA ALA A 2 8.57 -6.62 1.47
C ALA A 2 8.71 -6.59 -0.06
N TRP A 3 8.89 -5.42 -0.66
CA TRP A 3 9.09 -5.26 -2.11
C TRP A 3 10.38 -5.91 -2.63
N ILE A 4 11.46 -5.82 -1.86
CA ILE A 4 12.75 -6.46 -2.20
C ILE A 4 12.59 -7.98 -2.13
N ALA A 5 11.98 -8.49 -1.06
CA ALA A 5 11.73 -9.92 -0.90
C ALA A 5 10.82 -10.47 -2.01
N ALA A 6 9.76 -9.73 -2.38
CA ALA A 6 8.88 -10.09 -3.49
C ALA A 6 9.62 -10.08 -4.83
N GLY A 7 10.49 -9.09 -5.08
CA GLY A 7 11.32 -9.04 -6.29
C GLY A 7 12.29 -10.21 -6.40
N VAL A 8 13.00 -10.54 -5.31
CA VAL A 8 13.92 -11.69 -5.27
C VAL A 8 13.16 -13.01 -5.44
N MET A 9 12.02 -13.16 -4.76
CA MET A 9 11.16 -14.34 -4.90
C MET A 9 10.61 -14.49 -6.33
N GLY A 10 10.18 -13.40 -6.95
CA GLY A 10 9.71 -13.36 -8.34
C GLY A 10 10.80 -13.75 -9.34
N ALA A 11 12.01 -13.22 -9.17
CA ALA A 11 13.17 -13.59 -9.97
C ALA A 11 13.48 -15.10 -9.86
N GLY A 12 13.47 -15.65 -8.64
CA GLY A 12 13.66 -17.08 -8.42
C GLY A 12 12.56 -17.94 -9.05
N ALA A 13 11.29 -17.54 -8.91
CA ALA A 13 10.17 -18.26 -9.50
C ALA A 13 10.21 -18.26 -11.04
N ALA A 14 10.59 -17.15 -11.67
CA ALA A 14 10.72 -17.07 -13.12
C ALA A 14 11.80 -18.00 -13.67
N VAL A 15 12.96 -18.07 -13.00
CA VAL A 15 14.02 -19.03 -13.35
C VAL A 15 13.54 -20.47 -13.20
N LEU A 16 12.78 -20.78 -12.14
CA LEU A 16 12.25 -22.12 -11.89
C LEU A 16 11.15 -22.54 -12.87
N MET A 17 10.35 -21.60 -13.35
CA MET A 17 9.21 -21.86 -14.24
C MET A 17 9.55 -21.71 -15.73
N GLY A 18 10.70 -21.10 -16.07
CA GLY A 18 11.08 -20.83 -17.46
C GLY A 18 10.22 -19.77 -18.16
N ASN A 19 9.36 -19.06 -17.42
CA ASN A 19 8.44 -18.04 -17.95
C ASN A 19 8.91 -16.63 -17.58
N SER A 20 8.44 -15.63 -18.33
CA SER A 20 8.71 -14.23 -17.97
C SER A 20 7.98 -13.83 -16.68
N LEU A 21 8.55 -12.91 -15.89
CA LEU A 21 7.90 -12.40 -14.66
C LEU A 21 6.52 -11.79 -14.93
N THR A 22 6.29 -11.29 -16.14
CA THR A 22 5.07 -10.62 -16.56
C THR A 22 3.92 -11.58 -16.84
N GLU A 23 4.20 -12.87 -17.00
CA GLU A 23 3.20 -13.90 -17.32
C GLU A 23 2.78 -14.74 -16.11
N ILE A 24 3.49 -14.62 -14.98
CA ILE A 24 3.23 -15.41 -13.78
C ILE A 24 2.41 -14.59 -12.79
N ASP A 25 1.23 -15.10 -12.41
CA ASP A 25 0.41 -14.47 -11.38
C ASP A 25 1.06 -14.63 -9.98
N SER A 26 0.64 -13.79 -9.04
CA SER A 26 1.20 -13.80 -7.67
C SER A 26 1.03 -15.14 -6.93
N GLY A 27 -0.02 -15.90 -7.22
CA GLY A 27 -0.24 -17.24 -6.67
C GLY A 27 0.72 -18.25 -7.29
N GLY A 28 0.89 -18.20 -8.62
CA GLY A 28 1.90 -18.97 -9.34
C GLY A 28 3.32 -18.75 -8.81
N VAL A 29 3.74 -17.49 -8.63
CA VAL A 29 5.05 -17.15 -8.04
C VAL A 29 5.19 -17.74 -6.63
N ALA A 30 4.16 -17.59 -5.79
CA ALA A 30 4.21 -18.07 -4.41
C ALA A 30 4.22 -19.61 -4.32
N HIS A 31 3.48 -20.29 -5.19
CA HIS A 31 3.49 -21.75 -5.28
C HIS A 31 4.83 -22.27 -5.79
N ALA A 32 5.39 -21.64 -6.83
CA ALA A 32 6.70 -21.99 -7.37
C ALA A 32 7.81 -21.84 -6.32
N ALA A 33 7.77 -20.77 -5.52
CA ALA A 33 8.78 -20.49 -4.50
C ALA A 33 8.60 -21.33 -3.21
N LEU A 34 7.38 -21.39 -2.66
CA LEU A 34 7.11 -21.87 -1.30
C LEU A 34 6.00 -22.95 -1.22
N GLY A 35 5.44 -23.38 -2.34
CA GLY A 35 4.35 -24.35 -2.38
C GLY A 35 3.03 -23.80 -1.81
N TRP A 36 2.18 -24.67 -1.28
CA TRP A 36 0.87 -24.31 -0.73
C TRP A 36 0.94 -23.33 0.45
N ALA A 37 2.02 -23.36 1.23
CA ALA A 37 2.26 -22.38 2.28
C ALA A 37 2.36 -20.96 1.71
N GLY A 38 3.02 -20.79 0.56
CA GLY A 38 3.08 -19.52 -0.16
C GLY A 38 1.72 -19.05 -0.67
N VAL A 39 0.94 -19.95 -1.27
CA VAL A 39 -0.41 -19.64 -1.77
C VAL A 39 -1.30 -19.14 -0.63
N LEU A 40 -1.30 -19.85 0.51
CA LEU A 40 -2.08 -19.44 1.68
C LEU A 40 -1.63 -18.07 2.22
N ALA A 41 -0.31 -17.82 2.23
CA ALA A 41 0.23 -16.52 2.65
C ALA A 41 -0.25 -15.38 1.74
N VAL A 42 -0.27 -15.57 0.41
CA VAL A 42 -0.79 -14.57 -0.55
C VAL A 42 -2.27 -14.31 -0.34
N VAL A 43 -3.08 -15.35 -0.11
CA VAL A 43 -4.52 -15.20 0.17
C VAL A 43 -4.76 -14.37 1.44
N ILE A 44 -4.05 -14.69 2.52
CA ILE A 44 -4.15 -13.95 3.79
C ILE A 44 -3.66 -12.50 3.63
N ALA A 45 -2.57 -12.28 2.89
CA ALA A 45 -2.04 -10.95 2.60
C ALA A 45 -3.05 -10.11 1.77
N GLY A 46 -3.67 -10.72 0.76
CA GLY A 46 -4.72 -10.09 -0.05
C GLY A 46 -5.92 -9.70 0.81
N TRP A 47 -6.43 -10.61 1.63
CA TRP A 47 -7.57 -10.35 2.52
C TRP A 47 -7.32 -9.17 3.48
N THR A 48 -6.15 -9.16 4.12
CA THR A 48 -5.79 -8.13 5.11
C THR A 48 -5.54 -6.75 4.47
N THR A 49 -5.12 -6.72 3.21
CA THR A 49 -4.91 -5.47 2.45
C THR A 49 -6.22 -4.93 1.86
N SER A 50 -7.12 -5.82 1.40
CA SER A 50 -8.39 -5.43 0.79
C SER A 50 -9.34 -4.73 1.77
N ASN A 51 -9.40 -5.18 3.03
CA ASN A 51 -10.31 -4.61 4.03
C ASN A 51 -10.16 -3.08 4.24
N PRO A 52 -8.98 -2.55 4.63
CA PRO A 52 -8.81 -1.11 4.76
C PRO A 52 -8.88 -0.36 3.42
N THR A 53 -8.57 -1.02 2.30
CA THR A 53 -8.61 -0.41 0.97
C THR A 53 -10.05 -0.14 0.52
N ILE A 54 -10.93 -1.15 0.61
CA ILE A 54 -12.36 -1.02 0.33
C ILE A 54 -13.00 0.01 1.28
N TYR A 55 -12.60 0.02 2.55
CA TYR A 55 -13.08 1.01 3.52
C TYR A 55 -12.68 2.45 3.13
N ARG A 56 -11.40 2.67 2.76
CA ARG A 56 -10.92 3.99 2.30
C ARG A 56 -11.63 4.44 1.03
N ALA A 57 -11.82 3.53 0.07
CA ALA A 57 -12.56 3.80 -1.16
C ALA A 57 -14.03 4.14 -0.87
N GLY A 58 -14.68 3.41 0.05
CA GLY A 58 -16.05 3.68 0.50
C GLY A 58 -16.20 5.06 1.16
N LEU A 59 -15.25 5.46 2.02
CA LEU A 59 -15.24 6.80 2.62
C LEU A 59 -15.01 7.90 1.58
N ALA A 60 -14.11 7.70 0.62
CA ALA A 60 -13.86 8.65 -0.46
C ALA A 60 -15.12 8.85 -1.32
N LEU A 61 -15.80 7.76 -1.70
CA LEU A 61 -17.03 7.83 -2.47
C LEU A 61 -18.18 8.48 -1.67
N GLN A 62 -18.21 8.26 -0.36
CA GLN A 62 -19.14 8.95 0.53
C GLN A 62 -18.90 10.46 0.59
N ALA A 63 -17.65 10.92 0.52
CA ALA A 63 -17.35 12.36 0.51
C ALA A 63 -17.93 13.07 -0.72
N VAL A 64 -18.11 12.35 -1.84
CA VAL A 64 -18.69 12.86 -3.09
C VAL A 64 -20.21 12.64 -3.16
N THR A 65 -20.72 11.55 -2.58
CA THR A 65 -22.14 11.17 -2.65
C THR A 65 -22.94 11.77 -1.51
N ARG A 66 -23.96 12.59 -1.81
CA ARG A 66 -24.86 13.18 -0.81
C ARG A 66 -25.76 12.08 -0.18
N ASN A 67 -25.75 11.92 1.14
CA ASN A 67 -26.67 11.09 1.95
C ASN A 67 -26.59 9.55 1.90
N GLY A 68 -25.47 8.92 1.50
CA GLY A 68 -25.34 7.46 1.57
C GLY A 68 -24.85 6.92 2.92
N SER A 69 -25.47 5.84 3.43
CA SER A 69 -24.99 5.11 4.62
C SER A 69 -23.62 4.48 4.34
N ARG A 70 -22.67 4.64 5.27
CA ARG A 70 -21.28 4.13 5.17
C ARG A 70 -21.21 2.67 4.76
N THR A 71 -22.06 1.85 5.38
CA THR A 71 -22.10 0.39 5.15
C THR A 71 -22.56 0.08 3.74
N ARG A 72 -23.58 0.77 3.23
CA ARG A 72 -24.12 0.55 1.88
C ARG A 72 -23.12 0.93 0.79
N ILE A 73 -22.47 2.09 0.94
CA ILE A 73 -21.45 2.54 -0.02
C ILE A 73 -20.25 1.58 -0.02
N THR A 74 -19.76 1.19 1.17
CA THR A 74 -18.62 0.28 1.28
C THR A 74 -18.93 -1.09 0.67
N LEU A 75 -20.13 -1.62 0.91
CA LEU A 75 -20.58 -2.88 0.31
C LEU A 75 -20.66 -2.77 -1.21
N ALA A 76 -21.24 -1.69 -1.73
CA ALA A 76 -21.33 -1.45 -3.18
C ALA A 76 -19.94 -1.39 -3.82
N VAL A 77 -18.99 -0.66 -3.22
CA VAL A 77 -17.59 -0.61 -3.66
C VAL A 77 -16.97 -2.01 -3.67
N GLY A 78 -17.20 -2.81 -2.62
CA GLY A 78 -16.74 -4.20 -2.56
C GLY A 78 -17.31 -5.07 -3.67
N VAL A 79 -18.62 -5.02 -3.91
CA VAL A 79 -19.28 -5.79 -4.98
C VAL A 79 -18.74 -5.42 -6.35
N VAL A 80 -18.65 -4.11 -6.65
CA VAL A 80 -18.10 -3.63 -7.93
C VAL A 80 -16.65 -4.08 -8.10
N THR A 81 -15.84 -3.98 -7.05
CA THR A 81 -14.44 -4.43 -7.07
C THR A 81 -14.33 -5.93 -7.35
N THR A 82 -15.17 -6.76 -6.71
CA THR A 82 -15.21 -8.21 -6.96
C THR A 82 -15.62 -8.53 -8.39
N VAL A 83 -16.66 -7.88 -8.91
CA VAL A 83 -17.10 -8.07 -10.30
C VAL A 83 -15.97 -7.74 -11.27
N ILE A 84 -15.29 -6.60 -11.08
CA ILE A 84 -14.14 -6.19 -11.91
C ILE A 84 -13.00 -7.22 -11.79
N ALA A 85 -12.70 -7.69 -10.57
CA ALA A 85 -11.63 -8.66 -10.33
C ALA A 85 -11.85 -10.01 -11.02
N CYS A 86 -13.10 -10.37 -11.36
CA CYS A 86 -13.40 -11.58 -12.13
C CYS A 86 -13.03 -11.48 -13.61
N PHE A 87 -12.68 -10.29 -14.13
CA PHE A 87 -12.31 -10.12 -15.52
C PHE A 87 -10.80 -10.35 -15.77
N PRO A 88 -10.44 -11.04 -16.87
CA PRO A 88 -9.05 -11.43 -17.15
C PRO A 88 -8.10 -10.24 -17.41
N PHE A 89 -8.62 -9.08 -17.83
CA PHE A 89 -7.79 -7.89 -18.06
C PHE A 89 -7.11 -7.38 -16.78
N VAL A 90 -7.70 -7.67 -15.61
CA VAL A 90 -7.12 -7.28 -14.32
C VAL A 90 -5.78 -7.95 -14.12
N PHE A 91 -5.58 -9.17 -14.59
CA PHE A 91 -4.32 -9.91 -14.42
C PHE A 91 -3.31 -9.59 -15.52
N SER A 92 -3.77 -9.38 -16.76
CA SER A 92 -2.88 -9.16 -17.91
C SER A 92 -2.37 -7.72 -18.05
N ARG A 93 -3.06 -6.73 -17.48
CA ARG A 93 -2.73 -5.30 -17.61
C ARG A 93 -2.55 -4.59 -16.28
N LEU A 94 -2.48 -5.32 -15.15
CA LEU A 94 -2.41 -4.72 -13.82
C LEU A 94 -1.23 -3.75 -13.67
N LEU A 95 -0.05 -4.17 -14.12
CA LEU A 95 1.19 -3.40 -13.95
C LEU A 95 1.11 -2.06 -14.69
N ASP A 96 0.68 -2.09 -15.95
CA ASP A 96 0.48 -0.88 -16.76
C ASP A 96 -0.59 0.02 -16.13
N PHE A 97 -1.72 -0.57 -15.73
CA PHE A 97 -2.82 0.17 -15.11
C PHE A 97 -2.40 0.85 -13.80
N VAL A 98 -1.73 0.11 -12.90
CA VAL A 98 -1.27 0.64 -11.61
C VAL A 98 -0.19 1.69 -11.82
N GLY A 99 0.70 1.51 -12.80
CA GLY A 99 1.73 2.50 -13.14
C GLY A 99 1.13 3.83 -13.61
N VAL A 100 0.17 3.78 -14.54
CA VAL A 100 -0.55 4.98 -15.02
C VAL A 100 -1.39 5.60 -13.91
N TYR A 101 -2.12 4.80 -13.13
CA TYR A 101 -2.92 5.28 -12.01
C TYR A 101 -2.06 5.98 -10.95
N GLY A 102 -0.90 5.40 -10.63
CA GLY A 102 0.09 6.01 -9.75
C GLY A 102 0.59 7.35 -10.29
N LEU A 103 0.84 7.45 -11.59
CA LEU A 103 1.26 8.68 -12.26
C LEU A 103 0.18 9.77 -12.20
N VAL A 104 -1.08 9.41 -12.38
CA VAL A 104 -2.23 10.33 -12.29
C VAL A 104 -2.45 10.84 -10.85
N LEU A 105 -2.20 10.01 -9.85
CA LEU A 105 -2.36 10.36 -8.44
C LEU A 105 -1.16 11.09 -7.83
N CYS A 106 0.05 10.85 -8.31
CA CYS A 106 1.27 11.43 -7.74
C CYS A 106 1.28 12.97 -7.61
N PRO A 107 0.70 13.76 -8.54
CA PRO A 107 0.73 15.22 -8.45
C PRO A 107 -0.11 15.73 -7.28
N ALA A 108 -1.20 15.05 -6.93
CA ALA A 108 -2.01 15.40 -5.77
C ALA A 108 -1.18 15.29 -4.47
N GLY A 109 -0.34 14.26 -4.36
CA GLY A 109 0.61 14.12 -3.27
C GLY A 109 1.64 15.25 -3.23
N ALA A 110 2.19 15.63 -4.39
CA ALA A 110 3.15 16.73 -4.51
C ALA A 110 2.55 18.08 -4.09
N ILE A 111 1.31 18.36 -4.51
CA ILE A 111 0.57 19.58 -4.17
C ILE A 111 0.34 19.65 -2.65
N VAL A 112 -0.14 18.55 -2.03
CA VAL A 112 -0.36 18.48 -0.58
C VAL A 112 0.95 18.65 0.19
N LEU A 113 2.04 18.00 -0.23
CA LEU A 113 3.35 18.13 0.40
C LEU A 113 3.86 19.58 0.30
N THR A 114 3.73 20.18 -0.88
CA THR A 114 4.11 21.56 -1.12
C THR A 114 3.36 22.51 -0.19
N GLU A 115 2.06 22.31 0.00
CA GLU A 115 1.26 23.15 0.89
C GLU A 115 1.57 22.94 2.38
N HIS A 116 1.79 21.70 2.81
CA HIS A 116 1.92 21.40 4.25
C HIS A 116 3.36 21.49 4.76
N TRP A 117 4.35 21.32 3.90
CA TRP A 117 5.77 21.34 4.26
C TRP A 117 6.53 22.50 3.61
N LEU A 118 6.43 22.67 2.29
CA LEU A 118 7.20 23.71 1.61
C LEU A 118 6.72 25.12 1.97
N PHE A 119 5.40 25.35 2.03
CA PHE A 119 4.86 26.68 2.34
C PHE A 119 5.26 27.16 3.74
N PRO A 120 5.13 26.38 4.82
CA PRO A 120 5.63 26.78 6.14
C PRO A 120 7.12 27.07 6.16
N MET A 121 7.95 26.30 5.43
CA MET A 121 9.38 26.54 5.33
C MET A 121 9.70 27.87 4.63
N LEU A 122 8.85 28.30 3.69
CA LEU A 122 8.98 29.57 2.96
C LEU A 122 8.22 30.74 3.63
N GLY A 123 7.57 30.51 4.77
CA GLY A 123 6.75 31.51 5.46
C GLY A 123 5.40 31.83 4.78
N TRP A 124 4.92 30.97 3.88
CA TRP A 124 3.66 31.15 3.14
C TRP A 124 2.46 30.58 3.90
N ARG A 125 1.26 31.08 3.58
CA ARG A 125 0.01 30.67 4.26
C ARG A 125 -0.49 29.32 3.73
N ARG A 126 -0.77 28.39 4.65
CA ARG A 126 -1.51 27.14 4.37
C ARG A 126 -3.01 27.44 4.25
N TYR A 127 -3.73 26.65 3.47
CA TYR A 127 -5.18 26.83 3.24
C TYR A 127 -5.50 28.25 2.75
N TRP A 128 -4.59 28.85 1.97
CA TRP A 128 -4.66 30.24 1.52
C TRP A 128 -5.93 30.54 0.71
N LEU A 129 -6.49 29.54 0.03
CA LEU A 129 -7.73 29.65 -0.73
C LEU A 129 -8.96 29.84 0.17
N GLU A 130 -9.11 29.01 1.21
CA GLU A 130 -10.19 29.09 2.21
C GLU A 130 -10.10 30.41 2.99
N ALA A 131 -8.88 30.75 3.36
CA ALA A 131 -8.49 31.99 4.01
C ALA A 131 -8.90 33.28 3.26
N GLU A 132 -8.90 33.25 1.93
CA GLU A 132 -9.29 34.37 1.07
C GLU A 132 -10.77 34.29 0.64
N GLY A 133 -11.53 33.29 1.11
CA GLY A 133 -12.92 33.07 0.71
C GLY A 133 -13.09 32.72 -0.78
N ARG A 134 -12.02 32.24 -1.44
CA ARG A 134 -11.97 32.03 -2.89
C ARG A 134 -12.52 30.65 -3.28
N GLY A 135 -13.83 30.47 -3.16
CA GLY A 135 -14.55 29.30 -3.71
C GLY A 135 -14.02 27.92 -3.30
N ALA A 136 -14.58 26.87 -3.90
CA ALA A 136 -14.19 25.49 -3.59
C ALA A 136 -13.05 24.93 -4.48
N LEU A 137 -12.72 25.61 -5.59
CA LEU A 137 -11.79 25.10 -6.61
C LEU A 137 -10.44 25.81 -6.55
N ASN A 138 -9.38 25.07 -6.21
CA ASN A 138 -8.01 25.57 -6.24
C ASN A 138 -7.45 25.50 -7.68
N VAL A 139 -7.61 26.59 -8.44
CA VAL A 139 -7.13 26.68 -9.84
C VAL A 139 -5.62 26.43 -9.95
N PRO A 140 -4.74 27.01 -9.12
CA PRO A 140 -3.31 26.65 -9.12
C PRO A 140 -3.03 25.16 -8.98
N ALA A 141 -3.75 24.46 -8.10
CA ALA A 141 -3.60 23.02 -7.93
C ALA A 141 -4.09 22.24 -9.15
N LEU A 142 -5.22 22.64 -9.76
CA LEU A 142 -5.74 22.01 -10.97
C LEU A 142 -4.77 22.15 -12.15
N VAL A 143 -4.21 23.35 -12.34
CA VAL A 143 -3.23 23.62 -13.40
C VAL A 143 -1.92 22.86 -13.14
N ALA A 144 -1.46 22.79 -11.90
CA ALA A 144 -0.29 21.99 -11.53
C ALA A 144 -0.49 20.50 -11.81
N TRP A 145 -1.67 19.97 -11.50
CA TRP A 145 -2.04 18.59 -11.82
C TRP A 145 -2.05 18.36 -13.34
N LEU A 146 -2.75 19.19 -14.10
CA LEU A 146 -2.87 19.02 -15.56
C LEU A 146 -1.51 19.20 -16.27
N SER A 147 -0.73 20.20 -15.89
CA SER A 147 0.60 20.43 -16.46
C SER A 147 1.57 19.29 -16.16
N SER A 148 1.51 18.69 -14.96
CA SER A 148 2.32 17.51 -14.66
C SER A 148 1.97 16.32 -15.54
N MET A 149 0.69 16.14 -15.92
CA MET A 149 0.26 15.10 -16.86
C MET A 149 0.81 15.36 -18.27
N ILE A 150 0.86 16.62 -18.70
CA ILE A 150 1.47 17.01 -19.98
C ILE A 150 2.97 16.69 -19.97
N VAL A 151 3.68 16.99 -18.88
CA VAL A 151 5.10 16.65 -18.71
C VAL A 151 5.31 15.13 -18.74
N ALA A 152 4.50 14.39 -18.01
CA ALA A 152 4.52 12.93 -17.98
C ALA A 152 4.34 12.33 -19.40
N PHE A 153 3.34 12.83 -20.13
CA PHE A 153 3.04 12.39 -21.49
C PHE A 153 4.16 12.75 -22.47
N GLY A 154 4.71 13.97 -22.39
CA GLY A 154 5.84 14.38 -23.23
C GLY A 154 7.09 13.52 -23.00
N LEU A 155 7.40 13.19 -21.74
CA LEU A 155 8.51 12.29 -21.41
C LEU A 155 8.25 10.85 -21.84
N HIS A 156 7.01 10.39 -21.77
CA HIS A 156 6.63 9.07 -22.29
C HIS A 156 6.87 8.99 -23.80
N LEU A 157 6.47 10.01 -24.57
CA LEU A 157 6.75 10.11 -26.01
C LEU A 157 8.24 10.19 -26.33
N ALA A 158 9.04 10.78 -25.43
CA ALA A 158 10.50 10.81 -25.54
C ALA A 158 11.18 9.47 -25.20
N GLY A 159 10.41 8.42 -24.92
CA GLY A 159 10.93 7.07 -24.64
C GLY A 159 11.31 6.81 -23.19
N VAL A 160 10.94 7.70 -22.25
CA VAL A 160 11.20 7.46 -20.82
C VAL A 160 10.28 6.36 -20.32
N HIS A 161 10.86 5.33 -19.70
CA HIS A 161 10.12 4.22 -19.14
C HIS A 161 9.16 4.68 -18.03
N LEU A 162 7.97 4.07 -17.95
CA LEU A 162 6.87 4.43 -17.04
C LEU A 162 7.33 4.59 -15.57
N PHE A 163 8.20 3.70 -15.09
CA PHE A 163 8.75 3.74 -13.73
C PHE A 163 9.55 5.01 -13.40
N PHE A 164 10.19 5.64 -14.39
CA PHE A 164 10.97 6.86 -14.18
C PHE A 164 10.16 8.14 -14.35
N LEU A 165 8.94 8.06 -14.91
CA LEU A 165 8.07 9.22 -15.10
C LEU A 165 7.59 9.82 -13.78
N PHE A 166 7.56 9.04 -12.71
CA PHE A 166 7.12 9.50 -11.39
C PHE A 166 7.90 10.74 -10.91
N VAL A 167 9.23 10.67 -10.88
CA VAL A 167 10.09 11.73 -10.34
C VAL A 167 9.89 13.08 -11.06
N PRO A 168 10.03 13.18 -12.40
CA PRO A 168 9.85 14.46 -13.08
C PRO A 168 8.42 14.97 -12.98
N THR A 169 7.41 14.09 -13.03
CA THR A 169 6.00 14.47 -12.87
C THR A 169 5.73 15.06 -11.49
N TYR A 170 6.25 14.42 -10.44
CA TYR A 170 6.09 14.85 -9.05
C TYR A 170 6.77 16.22 -8.81
N VAL A 171 8.00 16.39 -9.30
CA VAL A 171 8.73 17.66 -9.18
C VAL A 171 8.04 18.77 -9.96
N ALA A 172 7.58 18.50 -11.19
CA ALA A 172 6.86 19.46 -12.01
C ALA A 172 5.56 19.93 -11.32
N ALA A 173 4.79 18.99 -10.77
CA ALA A 173 3.56 19.31 -10.03
C ALA A 173 3.82 20.24 -8.84
N GLY A 174 4.82 19.91 -8.01
CA GLY A 174 5.19 20.73 -6.85
C GLY A 174 5.70 22.11 -7.26
N ALA A 175 6.57 22.19 -8.26
CA ALA A 175 7.14 23.44 -8.75
C ALA A 175 6.07 24.37 -9.37
N VAL A 176 5.23 23.83 -10.26
CA VAL A 176 4.14 24.60 -10.89
C VAL A 176 3.16 25.07 -9.82
N TYR A 177 2.79 24.21 -8.88
CA TYR A 177 1.88 24.60 -7.79
C TYR A 177 2.49 25.71 -6.94
N ALA A 178 3.75 25.58 -6.52
CA ALA A 178 4.43 26.59 -5.72
C ALA A 178 4.47 27.95 -6.45
N VAL A 179 4.84 27.97 -7.72
CA VAL A 179 4.87 29.21 -8.52
C VAL A 179 3.48 29.83 -8.64
N LEU A 180 2.48 29.06 -9.05
CA LEU A 180 1.13 29.58 -9.28
C LEU A 180 0.44 30.01 -7.98
N ALA A 181 0.56 29.23 -6.90
CA ALA A 181 0.01 29.58 -5.59
C ALA A 181 0.68 30.85 -5.05
N SER A 182 1.99 31.00 -5.25
CA SER A 182 2.72 32.20 -4.82
C SER A 182 2.23 33.48 -5.51
N ARG A 183 1.87 33.38 -6.81
CA ARG A 183 1.30 34.48 -7.59
C ARG A 183 -0.17 34.72 -7.26
N ALA A 184 -0.90 33.67 -6.88
CA ALA A 184 -2.32 33.74 -6.58
C ALA A 184 -2.64 34.35 -5.20
N GLY A 185 -1.69 34.35 -4.25
CA GLY A 185 -1.88 34.98 -2.94
C GLY A 185 -1.26 34.23 -1.76
N ALA A 186 -0.68 33.04 -1.96
CA ALA A 186 -0.12 32.23 -0.87
C ALA A 186 1.03 32.90 -0.11
N ARG A 187 1.73 33.88 -0.73
CA ARG A 187 2.80 34.66 -0.10
C ARG A 187 2.34 35.62 1.01
N LYS A 188 1.04 35.89 1.13
CA LYS A 188 0.53 36.81 2.16
C LYS A 188 0.77 36.20 3.55
N ASN A 189 1.37 36.99 4.43
CA ASN A 189 1.81 36.56 5.76
C ASN A 189 0.68 35.93 6.60
N ILE A 190 1.09 35.01 7.46
CA ILE A 190 0.24 34.28 8.40
C ILE A 190 -0.20 35.23 9.52
N SER A 191 -1.33 35.91 9.37
CA SER A 191 -2.19 36.13 10.54
C SER A 191 -2.78 34.76 10.86
N ALA A 192 -2.25 34.12 11.90
CA ALA A 192 -2.50 32.73 12.24
C ALA A 192 -4.00 32.43 12.27
N VAL A 193 -4.51 31.75 11.24
CA VAL A 193 -5.76 31.02 11.37
C VAL A 193 -5.38 29.74 12.10
N PRO A 194 -5.75 29.59 13.38
CA PRO A 194 -5.48 28.35 14.08
C PRO A 194 -6.16 27.22 13.31
N PRO A 195 -5.49 26.07 13.10
CA PRO A 195 -6.14 24.92 12.49
C PRO A 195 -7.41 24.65 13.28
N THR A 196 -8.55 24.57 12.60
CA THR A 196 -9.79 24.07 13.20
C THR A 196 -9.55 22.60 13.53
N VAL A 197 -9.07 22.33 14.74
CA VAL A 197 -8.94 20.98 15.27
C VAL A 197 -10.35 20.44 15.36
N ARG A 198 -10.76 19.65 14.36
CA ARG A 198 -11.99 18.87 14.47
C ARG A 198 -11.83 17.97 15.71
N PRO A 199 -12.81 17.97 16.64
CA PRO A 199 -12.75 17.10 17.81
C PRO A 199 -12.51 15.68 17.33
N THR A 200 -11.48 15.01 17.86
CA THR A 200 -11.29 13.59 17.60
C THR A 200 -12.52 12.87 18.16
N PRO A 201 -13.30 12.13 17.36
CA PRO A 201 -14.43 11.40 17.90
C PRO A 201 -13.92 10.45 18.99
N SER A 202 -14.40 10.63 20.21
CA SER A 202 -14.10 9.74 21.35
C SER A 202 -14.71 8.37 21.04
N TYR A 203 -13.89 7.43 20.63
CA TYR A 203 -14.29 6.03 20.51
C TYR A 203 -14.31 5.42 21.90
N ALA A 204 -15.39 4.71 22.22
CA ALA A 204 -15.46 3.92 23.44
C ALA A 204 -14.26 2.96 23.47
N VAL A 205 -13.38 3.14 24.45
CA VAL A 205 -12.29 2.21 24.70
C VAL A 205 -12.94 0.89 25.12
N ALA A 206 -12.76 -0.15 24.30
CA ALA A 206 -13.26 -1.48 24.65
C ALA A 206 -12.70 -1.88 26.03
N PRO A 207 -13.51 -2.45 26.93
CA PRO A 207 -13.06 -2.79 28.27
C PRO A 207 -11.87 -3.75 28.20
N SER A 208 -10.78 -3.39 28.88
CA SER A 208 -9.60 -4.24 28.98
C SER A 208 -9.94 -5.47 29.82
N ARG A 209 -9.80 -6.66 29.22
CA ARG A 209 -9.98 -7.96 29.89
C ARG A 209 -8.64 -8.35 30.53
N ARG A 210 -8.61 -8.74 31.81
CA ARG A 210 -7.35 -9.18 32.45
C ARG A 210 -6.65 -10.27 31.63
N SER A 211 -5.50 -9.95 31.06
CA SER A 211 -4.73 -10.90 30.24
C SER A 211 -4.04 -11.94 31.12
N ASN A 212 -4.20 -13.23 30.83
CA ASN A 212 -3.44 -14.29 31.50
C ASN A 212 -1.98 -14.30 30.98
N HIS A 213 -1.06 -13.78 31.80
CA HIS A 213 0.33 -13.50 31.42
C HIS A 213 1.14 -14.77 31.06
N GLY A 214 0.91 -15.89 31.79
CA GLY A 214 1.61 -17.15 31.54
C GLY A 214 1.21 -17.80 30.21
N ARG A 215 -0.10 -17.86 29.93
CA ARG A 215 -0.61 -18.40 28.66
C ARG A 215 -0.15 -17.58 27.46
N ASN A 216 -0.11 -16.25 27.59
CA ASN A 216 0.37 -15.39 26.51
C ASN A 216 1.87 -15.61 26.24
N ARG A 217 2.69 -15.71 27.28
CA ARG A 217 4.13 -15.97 27.10
C ARG A 217 4.40 -17.32 26.41
N PHE A 218 3.63 -18.35 26.76
CA PHE A 218 3.68 -19.65 26.10
C PHE A 218 3.42 -19.58 24.59
N TRP A 219 2.31 -18.95 24.17
CA TRP A 219 2.01 -18.76 22.75
C TRP A 219 3.05 -17.90 22.03
N GLY A 220 3.63 -16.91 22.72
CA GLY A 220 4.74 -16.12 22.20
C GLY A 220 5.99 -16.96 21.92
N VAL A 221 6.37 -17.84 22.84
CA VAL A 221 7.53 -18.74 22.66
C VAL A 221 7.31 -19.70 21.48
N ILE A 222 6.12 -20.29 21.38
CA ILE A 222 5.78 -21.17 20.24
C ILE A 222 5.88 -20.41 18.92
N ALA A 223 5.37 -19.17 18.86
CA ALA A 223 5.45 -18.36 17.65
C ALA A 223 6.92 -18.07 17.26
N VAL A 224 7.78 -17.71 18.23
CA VAL A 224 9.21 -17.46 17.96
C VAL A 224 9.92 -18.73 17.49
N ALA A 225 9.65 -19.88 18.12
CA ALA A 225 10.23 -21.16 17.74
C ALA A 225 9.80 -21.58 16.32
N ALA A 226 8.52 -21.43 16.00
CA ALA A 226 7.98 -21.69 14.67
C ALA A 226 8.59 -20.78 13.60
N LEU A 227 8.77 -19.49 13.91
CA LEU A 227 9.45 -18.55 13.03
C LEU A 227 10.93 -18.94 12.82
N GLY A 228 11.61 -19.35 13.88
CA GLY A 228 12.98 -19.86 13.82
C GLY A 228 13.09 -21.10 12.93
N ALA A 229 12.12 -22.01 13.00
CA ALA A 229 12.06 -23.18 12.13
C ALA A 229 11.86 -22.80 10.65
N CYS A 230 10.96 -21.85 10.35
CA CYS A 230 10.80 -21.32 8.98
C CYS A 230 12.10 -20.70 8.46
N PHE A 231 12.78 -19.91 9.29
CA PHE A 231 14.05 -19.27 8.91
C PHE A 231 15.15 -20.31 8.68
N TRP A 232 15.26 -21.30 9.55
CA TRP A 232 16.24 -22.39 9.43
C TRP A 232 16.05 -23.21 8.15
N LEU A 233 14.80 -23.55 7.80
CA LEU A 233 14.49 -24.27 6.56
C LEU A 233 14.93 -23.48 5.32
N GLY A 234 14.72 -22.17 5.29
CA GLY A 234 15.19 -21.30 4.21
C GLY A 234 16.73 -21.19 4.18
N LEU A 235 17.35 -21.01 5.35
CA LEU A 235 18.80 -20.87 5.47
C LEU A 235 19.54 -22.14 5.05
N ARG A 236 19.00 -23.32 5.38
CA ARG A 236 19.55 -24.62 4.97
C ARG A 236 19.71 -24.72 3.45
N ILE A 237 18.73 -24.22 2.69
CA ILE A 237 18.78 -24.24 1.22
C ILE A 237 19.78 -23.20 0.72
N ALA A 238 19.80 -22.01 1.30
CA ALA A 238 20.73 -20.95 0.92
C ALA A 238 22.20 -21.36 1.14
N LEU A 239 22.48 -22.13 2.19
CA LEU A 239 23.83 -22.63 2.52
C LEU A 239 24.17 -23.97 1.85
N GLY A 240 23.17 -24.69 1.32
CA GLY A 240 23.32 -26.05 0.77
C GLY A 240 23.96 -26.12 -0.62
N GLY A 241 24.26 -24.99 -1.26
CA GLY A 241 24.79 -24.96 -2.62
C GLY A 241 23.73 -25.27 -3.68
N LEU A 242 24.16 -25.32 -4.96
CA LEU A 242 23.29 -25.65 -6.09
C LEU A 242 23.13 -27.16 -6.30
N ASP A 243 24.07 -27.95 -5.79
CA ASP A 243 24.06 -29.41 -5.85
C ASP A 243 22.93 -29.95 -4.95
N GLY A 244 21.98 -30.70 -5.52
CA GLY A 244 20.83 -31.21 -4.77
C GLY A 244 19.78 -30.14 -4.42
N TYR A 245 19.81 -28.96 -5.07
CA TYR A 245 18.82 -27.90 -4.87
C TYR A 245 17.38 -28.39 -5.08
N ALA A 246 17.15 -29.20 -6.12
CA ALA A 246 15.81 -29.69 -6.47
C ALA A 246 15.17 -30.50 -5.33
N GLU A 247 15.94 -31.40 -4.71
CA GLU A 247 15.47 -32.20 -3.56
C GLU A 247 15.26 -31.33 -2.32
N SER A 248 16.21 -30.43 -2.03
CA SER A 248 16.14 -29.52 -0.89
C SER A 248 14.95 -28.55 -1.00
N HIS A 249 14.66 -28.07 -2.22
CA HIS A 249 13.52 -27.21 -2.52
C HIS A 249 12.18 -27.96 -2.44
N ALA A 250 12.13 -29.20 -2.93
CA ALA A 250 10.95 -30.05 -2.78
C ALA A 250 10.64 -30.34 -1.29
N ALA A 251 11.67 -30.62 -0.50
CA ALA A 251 11.55 -30.79 0.94
C ALA A 251 11.08 -29.50 1.63
N LEU A 252 11.56 -28.32 1.21
CA LEU A 252 11.04 -27.05 1.74
C LEU A 252 9.54 -26.91 1.51
N LYS A 253 9.07 -27.16 0.28
CA LYS A 253 7.65 -27.00 -0.06
C LYS A 253 6.73 -27.90 0.78
N SER A 254 7.18 -29.11 1.11
CA SER A 254 6.40 -30.04 1.93
C SER A 254 6.45 -29.70 3.43
N TRP A 255 7.62 -29.32 3.94
CA TRP A 255 7.82 -29.12 5.38
C TRP A 255 7.47 -27.71 5.87
N LEU A 256 7.55 -26.67 5.03
CA LEU A 256 7.36 -25.28 5.45
C LEU A 256 5.92 -24.97 5.91
N GLY A 257 4.93 -25.73 5.46
CA GLY A 257 3.52 -25.53 5.85
C GLY A 257 3.29 -25.67 7.36
N TRP A 258 3.91 -26.66 8.00
CA TRP A 258 3.75 -26.97 9.42
C TRP A 258 4.19 -25.83 10.36
N PRO A 259 5.44 -25.34 10.30
CA PRO A 259 5.88 -24.25 11.15
C PRO A 259 5.14 -22.95 10.81
N THR A 260 4.77 -22.72 9.55
CA THR A 260 3.98 -21.55 9.14
C THR A 260 2.60 -21.55 9.80
N LEU A 261 1.89 -22.68 9.78
CA LEU A 261 0.60 -22.82 10.44
C LEU A 261 0.72 -22.64 11.96
N ALA A 262 1.73 -23.28 12.57
CA ALA A 262 2.01 -23.15 14.00
C ALA A 262 2.27 -21.68 14.38
N TYR A 263 3.03 -20.95 13.57
CA TYR A 263 3.27 -19.51 13.74
C TYR A 263 1.97 -18.70 13.67
N PHE A 264 1.13 -18.92 12.64
CA PHE A 264 -0.13 -18.17 12.50
C PHE A 264 -1.08 -18.41 13.67
N VAL A 265 -1.22 -19.65 14.12
CA VAL A 265 -2.08 -20.01 15.27
C VAL A 265 -1.52 -19.40 16.55
N ALA A 266 -0.26 -19.68 16.88
CA ALA A 266 0.36 -19.21 18.12
C ALA A 266 0.49 -17.68 18.17
N GLY A 267 0.87 -17.06 17.05
CA GLY A 267 0.95 -15.61 16.91
C GLY A 267 -0.42 -14.93 17.06
N THR A 268 -1.47 -15.49 16.48
CA THR A 268 -2.84 -14.95 16.63
C THR A 268 -3.31 -15.05 18.09
N LEU A 269 -3.05 -16.18 18.75
CA LEU A 269 -3.41 -16.37 20.16
C LEU A 269 -2.60 -15.46 21.09
N PHE A 270 -1.32 -15.24 20.79
CA PHE A 270 -0.46 -14.30 21.49
C PHE A 270 -0.97 -12.84 21.39
N VAL A 271 -1.31 -12.38 20.19
CA VAL A 271 -1.81 -11.02 19.95
C VAL A 271 -3.18 -10.83 20.57
N ARG A 272 -4.09 -11.81 20.45
CA ARG A 272 -5.40 -11.77 21.13
C ARG A 272 -5.24 -11.67 22.64
N GLY A 273 -4.28 -12.37 23.21
CA GLY A 273 -3.94 -12.27 24.62
C GLY A 273 -3.43 -10.90 25.05
N ARG A 274 -2.73 -10.16 24.17
CA ARG A 274 -2.20 -8.81 24.46
C ARG A 274 -3.22 -7.69 24.27
N LYS A 275 -4.08 -7.75 23.25
CA LYS A 275 -5.14 -6.74 22.99
C LYS A 275 -6.20 -6.67 24.10
N GLN A 276 -6.16 -7.60 25.04
CA GLN A 276 -7.00 -7.57 26.23
C GLN A 276 -6.45 -6.64 27.33
N ARG A 277 -5.18 -6.18 27.25
CA ARG A 277 -4.63 -5.14 28.13
C ARG A 277 -5.06 -3.75 27.70
#